data_AF-A0A0N4ZC01-F1
#
_entry.id   AF-A0A0N4ZC01-F1
#
_cell.length_a   1.000
_cell.length_b   1.000
_cell.length_c   1.000
_cell.angle_alpha   90.00
_cell.angle_beta   90.00
_cell.angle_gamma   90.00
#
_symmetry.space_group_name_H-M   'P 1'
#
loop_
_entity.id
_entity.type
_entity.pdbx_description
1 polymer ?
#
loop_
_entity_poly.entity_id
_entity_poly.type
_entity_poly.pdbx_seq_one_letter_code
_entity_poly.pdbx_strand_id
1 'polypeptide(L)'
;MAGVTDIGAGQTYSTPIGLLYIFNLIVGTGALALPKAFQTAGFVLSTALLCISAFVSYICATFLVEGMSIANALMCKNGKSKKFQSENCNGTDENGESSTSRNEMFSYNIVEKVEVSEMSNMISNRFGVFFCYLSLTVYLFGDLAIYSTTVPKSIMNVICGSVNSTISVDSPCHEKWPTFLTRFNVYRICVLLFIAFCIPMVIIGITKTKYIQLSTSISRWTAFSLMVVLASIQLMKEGPKGNPPAIDWSNFGNLFGVSVYSFMCHHSIPSLITPMKDKSKIYRNLFVIYLIVLGFYVTLATTGAFAFEHAQDIYTLNFLHDHNTSIIYNIIDYFLALFPVFTLTTNYPIVAITLINNLKVLSKMVASQTTSSVNDDIETERLLSDSDNEDSENEDRNHGNGTAVRSGRSNEVFVKYFIPTVAIALPTLLSLSTENVLLLACITGSYPGVGVQFIIPCLVVIGARAFAKKELSQDVKNKFASPFQHSVWPYVVFGWTLFALINVTINLSNRIL
;
A
#
# COMPACT_ATOMS: atom_id res chain seq x y z
N MET A 1 -0.57 1.61 6.58
CA MET A 1 0.83 1.28 6.25
C MET A 1 1.66 1.36 7.53
N ALA A 2 2.17 0.26 8.08
CA ALA A 2 3.16 0.34 9.15
C ALA A 2 4.46 0.87 8.51
N GLY A 3 4.68 2.17 8.58
CA GLY A 3 5.83 2.85 7.99
C GLY A 3 7.12 2.53 8.74
N VAL A 4 7.58 1.29 8.71
CA VAL A 4 8.96 0.98 9.11
C VAL A 4 9.89 1.46 7.99
N THR A 5 9.89 2.76 7.72
CA THR A 5 10.69 3.38 6.67
C THR A 5 12.08 3.73 7.12
N ASP A 6 12.39 3.71 8.43
CA ASP A 6 13.78 3.74 8.90
C ASP A 6 13.89 3.28 10.34
N ILE A 7 14.11 1.97 10.49
CA ILE A 7 14.91 1.50 11.60
C ILE A 7 16.34 1.83 11.18
N GLY A 8 16.94 2.85 11.82
CA GLY A 8 18.16 3.52 11.35
C GLY A 8 19.21 2.54 10.82
N ALA A 9 19.88 2.92 9.72
CA ALA A 9 20.86 2.14 8.99
C ALA A 9 21.61 1.14 9.89
N GLY A 10 21.25 -0.15 9.79
CA GLY A 10 21.88 -1.24 10.53
C GLY A 10 21.08 -1.86 11.68
N GLN A 11 19.95 -1.29 12.10
CA GLN A 11 19.13 -1.92 13.14
C GLN A 11 18.23 -3.03 12.55
N THR A 12 18.32 -4.23 13.12
CA THR A 12 17.50 -5.40 12.74
C THR A 12 16.52 -5.74 13.86
N TYR A 13 15.37 -6.31 13.52
CA TYR A 13 14.39 -6.77 14.51
C TYR A 13 14.14 -8.27 14.44
N SER A 14 13.60 -8.81 15.54
CA SER A 14 13.27 -10.22 15.66
C SER A 14 12.15 -10.61 14.70
N THR A 15 12.18 -11.85 14.20
CA THR A 15 11.17 -12.37 13.28
C THR A 15 9.73 -12.16 13.77
N PRO A 16 9.35 -12.39 15.05
CA PRO A 16 7.99 -12.14 15.52
C PRO A 16 7.54 -10.67 15.41
N ILE A 17 8.44 -9.71 15.65
CA ILE A 17 8.12 -8.27 15.50
C ILE A 17 7.86 -7.95 14.03
N GLY A 18 8.65 -8.53 13.12
CA GLY A 18 8.40 -8.40 11.67
C GLY A 18 7.07 -8.95 11.23
N LEU A 19 6.71 -10.12 11.74
CA LEU A 19 5.42 -10.74 11.47
C LEU A 19 4.25 -9.91 12.01
N LEU A 20 4.42 -9.29 13.18
CA LEU A 20 3.45 -8.34 13.72
C LEU A 20 3.31 -7.10 12.81
N TYR A 21 4.41 -6.57 12.28
CA TYR A 21 4.35 -5.46 11.31
C TYR A 21 3.67 -5.85 10.00
N ILE A 22 3.92 -7.05 9.48
CA ILE A 22 3.24 -7.55 8.28
C ILE A 22 1.75 -7.74 8.57
N PHE A 23 1.39 -8.32 9.72
CA PHE A 23 0.00 -8.46 10.14
C PHE A 23 -0.69 -7.08 10.20
N ASN A 24 -0.08 -6.12 10.89
CA ASN A 24 -0.59 -4.76 11.00
C ASN A 24 -0.61 -4.02 9.66
N LEU A 25 0.27 -4.37 8.72
CA LEU A 25 0.24 -3.78 7.39
C LEU A 25 -1.00 -4.26 6.63
N ILE A 26 -1.28 -5.56 6.67
CA ILE A 26 -2.44 -6.16 6.00
C ILE A 26 -3.71 -5.68 6.68
N VAL A 27 -3.82 -5.80 8.01
CA VAL A 27 -4.95 -5.30 8.81
C VAL A 27 -4.86 -3.78 8.90
N GLY A 28 -5.33 -3.13 7.85
CA GLY A 28 -5.34 -1.69 7.66
C GLY A 28 -6.75 -1.15 7.47
N THR A 29 -6.86 -0.08 6.68
CA THR A 29 -8.11 0.63 6.43
C THR A 29 -9.06 -0.08 5.49
N GLY A 30 -8.58 -0.99 4.65
CA GLY A 30 -9.46 -1.80 3.81
C GLY A 30 -10.45 -2.63 4.64
N ALA A 31 -10.05 -3.09 5.82
CA ALA A 31 -10.91 -3.85 6.72
C ALA A 31 -12.16 -3.06 7.19
N LEU A 32 -12.09 -1.72 7.20
CA LEU A 32 -13.21 -0.86 7.62
C LEU A 32 -14.35 -0.82 6.61
N ALA A 33 -14.13 -1.21 5.35
CA ALA A 33 -15.18 -1.24 4.33
C ALA A 33 -15.78 -2.65 4.13
N LEU A 34 -15.17 -3.69 4.72
CA LEU A 34 -15.59 -5.09 4.54
C LEU A 34 -17.03 -5.36 5.01
N PRO A 35 -17.49 -4.89 6.19
CA PRO A 35 -18.86 -5.17 6.64
C PRO A 35 -19.93 -4.66 5.65
N LYS A 36 -19.73 -3.47 5.08
CA LYS A 36 -20.62 -2.92 4.05
C LYS A 36 -20.58 -3.71 2.75
N ALA A 37 -19.40 -4.16 2.33
CA ALA A 37 -19.25 -5.03 1.17
C ALA A 37 -19.96 -6.39 1.38
N PHE A 38 -19.83 -6.98 2.58
CA PHE A 38 -20.54 -8.22 2.94
C PHE A 38 -22.05 -8.03 2.97
N GLN A 39 -22.51 -6.89 3.47
CA GLN A 39 -23.93 -6.59 3.52
C GLN A 39 -24.56 -6.44 2.13
N THR A 40 -23.79 -5.96 1.15
CA THR A 40 -24.28 -5.68 -0.22
C THR A 40 -24.09 -6.85 -1.18
N ALA A 41 -22.94 -7.53 -1.16
CA ALA A 41 -22.63 -8.66 -2.06
C ALA A 41 -23.08 -10.02 -1.51
N GLY A 42 -23.38 -10.08 -0.21
CA GLY A 42 -23.85 -11.27 0.47
C GLY A 42 -22.73 -12.10 1.10
N PHE A 43 -23.04 -12.74 2.22
CA PHE A 43 -22.02 -13.33 3.10
C PHE A 43 -21.33 -14.56 2.50
N VAL A 44 -22.02 -15.38 1.70
CA VAL A 44 -21.43 -16.59 1.10
C VAL A 44 -20.45 -16.19 0.00
N LEU A 45 -20.88 -15.32 -0.91
CA LEU A 45 -20.03 -14.79 -1.98
C LEU A 45 -18.81 -14.08 -1.40
N SER A 46 -19.01 -13.29 -0.35
CA SER A 46 -17.96 -12.52 0.30
C SER A 46 -16.92 -13.41 0.99
N THR A 47 -17.33 -14.43 1.74
CA THR A 47 -16.39 -15.37 2.36
C THR A 47 -15.61 -16.17 1.30
N ALA A 48 -16.28 -16.65 0.24
CA ALA A 48 -15.60 -17.35 -0.85
C ALA A 48 -14.56 -16.45 -1.55
N LEU A 49 -14.91 -15.19 -1.82
CA LEU A 49 -14.01 -14.26 -2.47
C LEU A 49 -12.82 -13.86 -1.59
N LEU A 50 -13.03 -13.66 -0.28
CA LEU A 50 -11.92 -13.41 0.65
C LEU A 50 -10.95 -14.59 0.70
N CYS A 51 -11.45 -15.84 0.69
CA CYS A 51 -10.60 -17.02 0.65
C CYS A 51 -9.72 -17.05 -0.61
N ILE A 52 -10.32 -16.82 -1.79
CA ILE A 52 -9.59 -16.78 -3.06
C ILE A 52 -8.58 -15.62 -3.06
N SER A 53 -9.02 -14.42 -2.65
CA SER A 53 -8.17 -13.23 -2.60
C SER A 53 -6.98 -13.42 -1.66
N ALA A 54 -7.19 -13.98 -0.46
CA ALA A 54 -6.12 -14.29 0.48
C ALA A 54 -5.10 -15.27 -0.11
N PHE A 55 -5.58 -16.33 -0.76
CA PHE A 55 -4.72 -17.34 -1.39
C PHE A 55 -3.87 -16.78 -2.53
N VAL A 56 -4.50 -16.04 -3.46
CA VAL A 56 -3.79 -15.40 -4.58
C VAL A 56 -2.80 -14.34 -4.07
N SER A 57 -3.19 -13.57 -3.05
CA SER A 57 -2.31 -12.59 -2.39
C SER A 57 -1.08 -13.25 -1.78
N TYR A 58 -1.26 -14.40 -1.11
CA TYR A 58 -0.17 -15.18 -0.55
C TYR A 58 0.81 -15.65 -1.64
N ILE A 59 0.30 -16.22 -2.75
CA ILE A 59 1.14 -16.62 -3.89
C ILE A 59 1.99 -15.44 -4.36
N CYS A 60 1.36 -14.29 -4.61
CA CYS A 60 2.03 -13.09 -5.07
C CYS A 60 3.06 -12.54 -4.06
N ALA A 61 2.79 -12.66 -2.76
CA ALA A 61 3.75 -12.29 -1.73
C ALA A 61 4.99 -13.19 -1.79
N THR A 62 4.82 -14.50 -2.04
CA THR A 62 5.97 -15.40 -2.20
C THR A 62 6.81 -15.08 -3.44
N PHE A 63 6.17 -14.67 -4.54
CA PHE A 63 6.85 -14.23 -5.77
C PHE A 63 7.70 -12.98 -5.55
N LEU A 64 7.20 -12.02 -4.77
CA LEU A 64 8.01 -10.86 -4.40
C LEU A 64 9.23 -11.23 -3.56
N VAL A 65 9.08 -12.10 -2.57
CA VAL A 65 10.21 -12.55 -1.75
C VAL A 65 11.28 -13.24 -2.59
N GLU A 66 10.86 -14.06 -3.57
CA GLU A 66 11.79 -14.65 -4.54
C GLU A 66 12.47 -13.58 -5.41
N GLY A 67 11.71 -12.61 -5.94
CA GLY A 67 12.26 -11.48 -6.68
C GLY A 67 13.30 -10.68 -5.88
N MET A 68 13.04 -10.42 -4.60
CA MET A 68 13.96 -9.73 -3.70
C MET A 68 15.30 -10.48 -3.54
N SER A 69 15.24 -11.80 -3.42
CA SER A 69 16.45 -12.63 -3.27
C SER A 69 17.32 -12.62 -4.53
N ILE A 70 16.70 -12.63 -5.71
CA ILE A 70 17.40 -12.57 -7.00
C ILE A 70 17.98 -11.17 -7.22
N ALA A 71 17.23 -10.12 -6.88
CA ALA A 71 17.73 -8.75 -6.96
C ALA A 71 18.96 -8.53 -6.05
N ASN A 72 18.95 -9.06 -4.83
CA ASN A 72 20.11 -9.00 -3.93
C ASN A 72 21.33 -9.74 -4.49
N ALA A 73 21.15 -10.93 -5.06
CA ALA A 73 22.22 -11.67 -5.71
C ALA A 73 22.82 -10.88 -6.89
N LEU A 74 21.99 -10.16 -7.65
CA LEU A 74 22.43 -9.30 -8.75
C LEU A 74 23.25 -8.09 -8.26
N MET A 75 22.80 -7.43 -7.19
CA MET A 75 23.56 -6.32 -6.60
C MET A 75 24.94 -6.78 -6.10
N CYS A 76 25.03 -8.01 -5.59
CA CYS A 76 26.30 -8.62 -5.20
C CYS A 76 27.21 -8.85 -6.42
N LYS A 77 26.68 -9.41 -7.52
CA LYS A 77 27.41 -9.62 -8.79
C LYS A 77 27.95 -8.31 -9.37
N ASN A 78 27.14 -7.25 -9.38
CA ASN A 78 27.52 -5.97 -9.96
C ASN A 78 28.45 -5.13 -9.06
N GLY A 79 28.89 -5.66 -7.90
CA GLY A 79 29.72 -4.94 -6.94
C GLY A 79 29.05 -3.72 -6.29
N LYS A 80 27.73 -3.57 -6.43
CA LYS A 80 26.96 -2.40 -5.95
C LYS A 80 26.57 -2.50 -4.46
N SER A 81 26.86 -3.62 -3.78
CA SER A 81 26.50 -3.79 -2.36
C SER A 81 27.58 -3.27 -1.40
N LYS A 82 27.28 -2.13 -0.74
CA LYS A 82 28.15 -1.53 0.30
C LYS A 82 28.30 -2.42 1.55
N LYS A 83 27.29 -3.26 1.89
CA LYS A 83 27.34 -4.14 3.08
C LYS A 83 28.05 -5.48 2.85
N PHE A 84 27.91 -6.09 1.67
CA PHE A 84 28.57 -7.38 1.39
C PHE A 84 30.09 -7.26 1.25
N GLN A 85 30.61 -6.11 0.78
CA GLN A 85 32.06 -5.85 0.79
C GLN A 85 32.63 -5.82 2.22
N SER A 86 31.86 -5.44 3.24
CA SER A 86 32.36 -5.37 4.61
C SER A 86 32.48 -6.74 5.30
N GLU A 87 31.75 -7.78 4.87
CA GLU A 87 31.89 -9.14 5.43
C GLU A 87 33.01 -9.93 4.75
N ASN A 88 33.31 -9.68 3.47
CA ASN A 88 34.38 -10.38 2.74
C ASN A 88 35.75 -9.67 2.76
N CYS A 89 35.85 -8.38 3.10
CA CYS A 89 37.13 -7.65 3.14
C CYS A 89 37.86 -7.69 4.49
N ASN A 90 37.31 -8.36 5.52
CA ASN A 90 37.96 -8.51 6.83
C ASN A 90 38.64 -9.87 7.03
N GLY A 91 38.78 -10.67 5.97
CA GLY A 91 39.66 -11.84 5.97
C GLY A 91 41.09 -11.44 5.59
N THR A 92 41.88 -10.99 6.56
CA THR A 92 43.34 -10.99 6.43
C THR A 92 43.82 -12.43 6.43
N ASP A 93 43.99 -13.02 5.24
CA ASP A 93 44.80 -14.22 5.07
C ASP A 93 46.26 -13.77 4.86
N GLU A 94 47.10 -14.03 5.86
CA GLU A 94 48.54 -13.72 5.87
C GLU A 94 49.40 -14.61 4.96
N ASN A 95 48.82 -15.53 4.19
CA ASN A 95 49.61 -16.44 3.37
C ASN A 95 49.35 -16.23 1.87
N GLY A 96 50.32 -15.56 1.24
CA GLY A 96 50.40 -15.40 -0.20
C GLY A 96 50.58 -16.73 -0.91
N GLU A 97 49.48 -17.34 -1.32
CA GLU A 97 49.43 -18.26 -2.45
C GLU A 97 48.26 -17.91 -3.36
N SER A 98 48.58 -17.44 -4.56
CA SER A 98 47.64 -17.21 -5.65
C SER A 98 47.09 -18.55 -6.15
N SER A 99 45.99 -19.01 -5.55
CA SER A 99 45.20 -20.13 -6.04
C SER A 99 43.88 -19.66 -6.65
N THR A 100 43.75 -19.99 -7.92
CA THR A 100 42.66 -19.68 -8.83
C THR A 100 41.36 -20.36 -8.38
N SER A 101 40.41 -19.59 -7.85
CA SER A 101 38.97 -19.91 -7.87
C SER A 101 38.18 -18.64 -7.62
N ARG A 102 37.94 -17.88 -8.70
CA ARG A 102 37.02 -16.73 -8.74
C ARG A 102 35.56 -17.23 -8.67
N ASN A 103 35.25 -18.12 -7.74
CA ASN A 103 33.87 -18.50 -7.41
C ASN A 103 33.33 -17.39 -6.52
N GLU A 104 32.89 -16.30 -7.15
CA GLU A 104 31.98 -15.35 -6.51
C GLU A 104 30.78 -16.15 -6.01
N MET A 105 30.78 -16.52 -4.72
CA MET A 105 29.70 -17.29 -4.14
C MET A 105 28.47 -16.38 -4.07
N PHE A 106 27.63 -16.45 -5.10
CA PHE A 106 26.38 -15.69 -5.16
C PHE A 106 25.53 -16.01 -3.94
N SER A 107 25.24 -15.01 -3.12
CA SER A 107 24.37 -15.18 -1.96
C SER A 107 22.99 -14.64 -2.27
N TYR A 108 21.97 -15.52 -2.24
CA TYR A 108 20.56 -15.14 -2.33
C TYR A 108 20.03 -14.52 -1.01
N ASN A 109 20.90 -14.14 -0.08
CA ASN A 109 20.50 -13.52 1.18
C ASN A 109 19.92 -12.13 0.94
N ILE A 110 18.75 -11.88 1.51
CA ILE A 110 18.09 -10.56 1.47
C ILE A 110 18.72 -9.68 2.56
N VAL A 111 19.60 -8.77 2.14
CA VAL A 111 20.35 -7.84 3.00
C VAL A 111 20.03 -6.39 2.65
N GLU A 112 19.95 -6.07 1.36
CA GLU A 112 19.60 -4.76 0.85
C GLU A 112 18.12 -4.65 0.51
N LYS A 113 17.55 -3.50 0.85
CA LYS A 113 16.15 -3.17 0.55
C LYS A 113 16.09 -2.75 -0.92
N VAL A 114 15.44 -3.57 -1.75
CA VAL A 114 15.09 -3.22 -3.13
C VAL A 114 13.60 -2.95 -3.19
N GLU A 115 13.20 -1.77 -3.68
CA GLU A 115 11.78 -1.43 -3.77
C GLU A 115 11.08 -2.23 -4.88
N VAL A 116 9.75 -2.40 -4.77
CA VAL A 116 8.99 -3.20 -5.75
C VAL A 116 9.06 -2.61 -7.15
N SER A 117 9.01 -1.29 -7.26
CA SER A 117 9.15 -0.59 -8.54
C SER A 117 10.56 -0.73 -9.12
N GLU A 118 11.59 -0.75 -8.29
CA GLU A 118 12.97 -0.97 -8.73
C GLU A 118 13.22 -2.42 -9.17
N MET A 119 12.63 -3.41 -8.48
CA MET A 119 12.67 -4.82 -8.89
C MET A 119 12.05 -5.03 -10.28
N SER A 120 11.18 -4.13 -10.73
CA SER A 120 10.61 -4.19 -12.07
C SER A 120 11.67 -4.01 -13.17
N ASN A 121 12.84 -3.42 -12.88
CA ASN A 121 13.96 -3.32 -13.82
C ASN A 121 14.55 -4.67 -14.24
N MET A 122 14.27 -5.76 -13.50
CA MET A 122 14.61 -7.12 -13.91
C MET A 122 13.70 -7.65 -15.03
N ILE A 123 12.61 -6.95 -15.35
CA ILE A 123 11.71 -7.27 -16.47
C ILE A 123 12.37 -6.81 -17.76
N SER A 124 12.54 -7.72 -18.72
CA SER A 124 13.24 -7.43 -19.99
C SER A 124 12.52 -6.41 -20.89
N ASN A 125 11.25 -6.11 -20.64
CA ASN A 125 10.44 -5.21 -21.46
C ASN A 125 10.28 -3.83 -20.80
N ARG A 126 10.73 -2.77 -21.47
CA ARG A 126 10.57 -1.36 -21.02
C ARG A 126 9.10 -1.00 -20.74
N PHE A 127 8.16 -1.54 -21.51
CA PHE A 127 6.72 -1.32 -21.27
C PHE A 127 6.25 -1.94 -19.95
N GLY A 128 6.80 -3.10 -19.57
CA GLY A 128 6.47 -3.75 -18.30
C GLY A 128 6.94 -2.94 -17.09
N VAL A 129 8.16 -2.38 -17.17
CA VAL A 129 8.69 -1.46 -16.14
C VAL A 129 7.79 -0.23 -16.00
N PHE A 130 7.46 0.42 -17.13
CA PHE A 130 6.57 1.59 -17.14
C PHE A 130 5.20 1.27 -16.51
N PHE A 131 4.61 0.11 -16.86
CA PHE A 131 3.34 -0.33 -16.29
C PHE A 131 3.42 -0.53 -14.77
N CYS A 132 4.52 -1.10 -14.25
CA CYS A 132 4.73 -1.26 -12.81
C CYS A 132 4.75 0.09 -12.07
N TYR A 133 5.52 1.06 -12.57
CA TYR A 133 5.56 2.42 -12.00
C TYR A 133 4.22 3.15 -12.09
N LEU A 134 3.54 3.05 -13.24
CA LEU A 134 2.22 3.65 -13.44
C LEU A 134 1.18 3.05 -12.48
N SER A 135 1.12 1.72 -12.39
CA SER A 135 0.17 1.02 -11.51
C SER A 135 0.39 1.39 -10.05
N LEU A 136 1.65 1.46 -9.59
CA LEU A 136 1.97 1.87 -8.23
C LEU A 136 1.61 3.34 -7.98
N THR A 137 1.87 4.22 -8.94
CA THR A 137 1.51 5.64 -8.86
C THR A 137 0.00 5.84 -8.72
N VAL A 138 -0.80 5.20 -9.58
CA VAL A 138 -2.27 5.30 -9.55
C VAL A 138 -2.82 4.68 -8.25
N TYR A 139 -2.20 3.61 -7.75
CA TYR A 139 -2.58 3.01 -6.47
C TYR A 139 -2.34 3.96 -5.29
N LEU A 140 -1.12 4.53 -5.18
CA LEU A 140 -0.76 5.46 -4.10
C LEU A 140 -1.60 6.75 -4.16
N PHE A 141 -1.94 7.22 -5.36
CA PHE A 141 -2.91 8.29 -5.56
C PHE A 141 -4.27 7.94 -4.95
N GLY A 142 -4.77 6.73 -5.22
CA GLY A 142 -6.03 6.23 -4.65
C GLY A 142 -5.99 6.14 -3.12
N ASP A 143 -4.87 5.71 -2.53
CA ASP A 143 -4.68 5.73 -1.07
C ASP A 143 -4.80 7.14 -0.49
N LEU A 144 -4.16 8.15 -1.10
CA LEU A 144 -4.29 9.54 -0.65
C LEU A 144 -5.73 10.05 -0.77
N ALA A 145 -6.45 9.68 -1.83
CA ALA A 145 -7.85 10.04 -2.00
C ALA A 145 -8.73 9.41 -0.91
N ILE A 146 -8.55 8.10 -0.65
CA ILE A 146 -9.27 7.39 0.43
C ILE A 146 -8.97 8.04 1.78
N TYR A 147 -7.72 8.39 2.07
CA TYR A 147 -7.35 8.99 3.35
C TYR A 147 -7.93 10.40 3.51
N SER A 148 -7.81 11.23 2.48
CA SER A 148 -8.37 12.60 2.46
C SER A 148 -9.90 12.65 2.34
N THR A 149 -10.56 11.53 2.07
CA THR A 149 -12.02 11.39 2.20
C THR A 149 -12.43 10.83 3.57
N THR A 150 -11.74 9.79 4.04
CA THR A 150 -12.11 9.06 5.27
C THR A 150 -11.90 9.88 6.53
N VAL A 151 -10.78 10.61 6.62
CA VAL A 151 -10.48 11.44 7.80
C VAL A 151 -11.52 12.56 7.95
N PRO A 152 -11.79 13.39 6.92
CA PRO A 152 -12.82 14.43 7.01
C PRO A 152 -14.22 13.88 7.23
N LYS A 153 -14.59 12.75 6.62
CA LYS A 153 -15.90 12.10 6.86
C LYS A 153 -16.05 11.67 8.33
N SER A 154 -14.98 11.18 8.94
CA SER A 154 -14.98 10.81 10.37
C SER A 154 -15.12 12.05 11.27
N ILE A 155 -14.35 13.12 10.98
CA ILE A 155 -14.44 14.39 11.73
C ILE A 155 -15.83 15.03 11.57
N MET A 156 -16.36 15.08 10.35
CA MET A 156 -17.69 15.62 10.07
C MET A 156 -18.76 14.90 10.88
N ASN A 157 -18.76 13.56 10.92
CA ASN A 157 -19.76 12.82 11.69
C ASN A 157 -19.62 13.00 13.20
N VAL A 158 -18.41 13.23 13.70
CA VAL A 158 -18.20 13.63 15.10
C VAL A 158 -18.77 15.03 15.39
N ILE A 159 -18.68 15.96 14.43
CA ILE A 159 -19.19 17.35 14.58
C ILE A 159 -20.71 17.42 14.39
N CYS A 160 -21.25 16.76 13.36
CA CYS A 160 -22.66 16.85 12.94
C CYS A 160 -23.55 15.75 13.54
N GLY A 161 -23.01 14.88 14.40
CA GLY A 161 -23.72 13.75 14.98
C GLY A 161 -23.78 12.50 14.09
N SER A 162 -24.26 11.40 14.67
CA SER A 162 -24.46 10.11 14.02
C SER A 162 -25.43 10.20 12.84
N VAL A 163 -25.17 9.40 11.80
CA VAL A 163 -26.01 9.35 10.60
C VAL A 163 -26.96 8.17 10.72
N ASN A 164 -28.25 8.45 10.90
CA ASN A 164 -29.29 7.52 10.46
C ASN A 164 -29.37 7.57 8.93
N SER A 165 -29.51 6.43 8.27
CA SER A 165 -29.42 6.26 6.80
C SER A 165 -30.45 7.06 5.98
N THR A 166 -31.35 7.80 6.63
CA THR A 166 -32.34 8.69 6.03
C THR A 166 -31.87 10.15 5.88
N ILE A 167 -30.74 10.52 6.48
CA ILE A 167 -30.23 11.90 6.45
C ILE A 167 -29.40 12.12 5.18
N SER A 168 -29.91 12.99 4.29
CA SER A 168 -29.21 13.38 3.07
C SER A 168 -27.97 14.24 3.39
N VAL A 169 -26.96 14.18 2.51
CA VAL A 169 -25.71 14.96 2.63
C VAL A 169 -25.94 16.47 2.53
N ASP A 170 -27.06 16.87 1.93
CA ASP A 170 -27.49 18.26 1.79
C ASP A 170 -28.24 18.78 3.03
N SER A 171 -28.48 17.92 4.03
CA SER A 171 -29.11 18.36 5.27
C SER A 171 -28.19 19.30 6.05
N PRO A 172 -28.74 20.26 6.83
CA PRO A 172 -27.94 21.04 7.77
C PRO A 172 -27.23 20.12 8.77
N CYS A 173 -26.00 20.50 9.15
CA CYS A 173 -25.20 19.76 10.13
C CYS A 173 -25.81 19.80 11.53
N HIS A 174 -26.34 20.96 11.94
CA HIS A 174 -27.09 21.18 13.18
C HIS A 174 -28.31 22.03 12.86
N GLU A 175 -29.45 21.75 13.50
CA GLU A 175 -30.70 22.52 13.30
C GLU A 175 -30.54 24.01 13.62
N LYS A 176 -29.61 24.36 14.53
CA LYS A 176 -29.33 25.74 14.96
C LYS A 176 -28.27 26.45 14.12
N TRP A 177 -27.62 25.75 13.19
CA TRP A 177 -26.56 26.31 12.36
C TRP A 177 -27.13 26.98 11.11
N PRO A 178 -26.38 27.91 10.50
CA PRO A 178 -26.76 28.49 9.22
C PRO A 178 -27.05 27.42 8.18
N THR A 179 -28.09 27.63 7.37
CA THR A 179 -28.56 26.67 6.35
C THR A 179 -27.52 26.36 5.27
N PHE A 180 -26.50 27.21 5.10
CA PHE A 180 -25.39 26.94 4.19
C PHE A 180 -24.37 25.94 4.75
N LEU A 181 -24.32 25.69 6.07
CA LEU A 181 -23.48 24.67 6.69
C LEU A 181 -24.17 23.30 6.63
N THR A 182 -24.34 22.82 5.41
CA THR A 182 -24.74 21.44 5.14
C THR A 182 -23.65 20.48 5.60
N ARG A 183 -24.01 19.21 5.85
CA ARG A 183 -23.03 18.16 6.20
C ARG A 183 -21.90 18.12 5.16
N PHE A 184 -22.25 18.16 3.87
CA PHE A 184 -21.26 18.15 2.80
C PHE A 184 -20.31 19.36 2.80
N ASN A 185 -20.80 20.56 3.15
CA ASN A 185 -19.95 21.74 3.26
C ASN A 185 -19.03 21.67 4.49
N VAL A 186 -19.51 21.14 5.62
CA VAL A 186 -18.66 20.87 6.81
C VAL A 186 -17.58 19.83 6.47
N TYR A 187 -17.94 18.78 5.73
CA TYR A 187 -17.00 17.81 5.19
C TYR A 187 -15.90 18.46 4.34
N ARG A 188 -16.26 19.32 3.38
CA ARG A 188 -15.30 20.04 2.53
C ARG A 188 -14.36 20.94 3.34
N ILE A 189 -14.87 21.63 4.36
CA ILE A 189 -14.03 22.40 5.28
C ILE A 189 -13.05 21.48 6.00
N CYS A 190 -13.50 20.32 6.48
CA CYS A 190 -12.64 19.33 7.13
C CYS A 190 -11.57 18.78 6.18
N VAL A 191 -11.87 18.58 4.88
CA VAL A 191 -10.88 18.20 3.85
C VAL A 191 -9.78 19.25 3.75
N LEU A 192 -10.15 20.53 3.61
CA LEU A 192 -9.17 21.61 3.48
C LEU A 192 -8.29 21.74 4.74
N LEU A 193 -8.88 21.62 5.93
CA LEU A 193 -8.15 21.65 7.20
C LEU A 193 -7.19 20.46 7.34
N PHE A 194 -7.65 19.25 6.97
CA PHE A 194 -6.83 18.05 7.00
C PHE A 194 -5.61 18.16 6.08
N ILE A 195 -5.81 18.63 4.86
CA ILE A 195 -4.72 18.81 3.88
C ILE A 195 -3.76 19.92 4.33
N ALA A 196 -4.29 21.04 4.84
CA ALA A 196 -3.47 22.12 5.39
C ALA A 196 -2.58 21.64 6.56
N PHE A 197 -3.08 20.70 7.38
CA PHE A 197 -2.31 20.06 8.45
C PHE A 197 -1.23 19.10 7.92
N CYS A 198 -1.53 18.32 6.87
CA CYS A 198 -0.61 17.32 6.33
C CYS A 198 0.50 17.91 5.44
N ILE A 199 0.25 19.02 4.73
CA ILE A 199 1.21 19.64 3.80
C ILE A 199 2.55 19.96 4.50
N PRO A 200 2.59 20.63 5.67
CA PRO A 200 3.84 20.87 6.39
C PRO A 200 4.62 19.58 6.68
N MET A 201 3.93 18.49 7.03
CA MET A 201 4.58 17.20 7.31
C MET A 201 5.18 16.57 6.05
N VAL A 202 4.54 16.74 4.89
CA VAL A 202 5.07 16.28 3.60
C VAL A 202 6.30 17.09 3.19
N ILE A 203 6.25 18.42 3.34
CA ILE A 203 7.36 19.32 2.97
C ILE A 203 8.58 19.10 3.89
N ILE A 204 8.35 18.94 5.20
CA ILE A 204 9.41 18.64 6.18
C ILE A 204 9.97 17.22 5.95
N GLY A 205 9.25 16.35 5.26
CA GLY A 205 9.67 14.97 5.03
C GLY A 205 9.62 14.14 6.31
N ILE A 206 8.58 14.31 7.15
CA ILE A 206 8.46 13.55 8.39
C ILE A 206 8.19 12.08 8.06
N THR A 207 9.26 11.29 8.04
CA THR A 207 9.24 9.83 7.84
C THR A 207 9.49 9.05 9.13
N LYS A 208 10.08 9.71 10.15
CA LYS A 208 10.44 9.08 11.43
C LYS A 208 9.30 9.17 12.44
N THR A 209 8.41 8.17 12.44
CA THR A 209 7.22 8.15 13.32
C THR A 209 7.16 6.91 14.21
N LYS A 210 8.31 6.35 14.64
CA LYS A 210 8.38 5.09 15.44
C LYS A 210 7.37 5.03 16.59
N TYR A 211 7.34 6.03 17.46
CA TYR A 211 6.45 6.05 18.62
C TYR A 211 4.98 6.26 18.24
N ILE A 212 4.73 7.11 17.23
CA ILE A 212 3.38 7.37 16.72
C ILE A 212 2.82 6.11 16.05
N GLN A 213 3.65 5.35 15.35
CA GLN A 213 3.27 4.07 14.75
C GLN A 213 3.02 2.98 15.78
N LEU A 214 3.81 2.92 16.84
CA LEU A 214 3.54 1.99 17.95
C LEU A 214 2.19 2.30 18.60
N SER A 215 1.91 3.58 18.87
CA SER A 215 0.61 4.03 19.38
C SER A 215 -0.54 3.69 18.42
N THR A 216 -0.34 3.93 17.12
CA THR A 216 -1.29 3.60 16.04
C THR A 216 -1.57 2.11 15.93
N SER A 217 -0.57 1.27 16.19
CA SER A 217 -0.75 -0.18 16.24
C SER A 217 -1.61 -0.58 17.43
N ILE A 218 -1.31 -0.07 18.63
CA ILE A 218 -2.07 -0.39 19.85
C ILE A 218 -3.53 0.07 19.69
N SER A 219 -3.74 1.30 19.22
CA SER A 219 -5.09 1.83 19.00
C SER A 219 -5.90 1.00 18.00
N ARG A 220 -5.23 0.45 16.97
CA ARG A 220 -5.85 -0.44 15.99
C ARG A 220 -6.32 -1.75 16.57
N TRP A 221 -5.49 -2.42 17.36
CA TRP A 221 -5.87 -3.66 18.03
C TRP A 221 -7.05 -3.41 18.99
N THR A 222 -7.02 -2.31 19.74
CA THR A 222 -8.13 -1.90 20.60
C THR A 222 -9.41 -1.65 19.79
N ALA A 223 -9.34 -0.84 18.73
CA ALA A 223 -10.49 -0.48 17.91
C ALA A 223 -11.14 -1.70 17.25
N PHE A 224 -10.35 -2.56 16.59
CA PHE A 224 -10.88 -3.77 15.98
C PHE A 224 -11.47 -4.76 16.99
N SER A 225 -10.84 -4.92 18.15
CA SER A 225 -11.38 -5.77 19.20
C SER A 225 -12.71 -5.24 19.72
N LEU A 226 -12.81 -3.93 19.97
CA LEU A 226 -14.05 -3.29 20.39
C LEU A 226 -15.15 -3.44 19.33
N MET A 227 -14.85 -3.22 18.05
CA MET A 227 -15.83 -3.36 16.97
C MET A 227 -16.40 -4.79 16.87
N VAL A 228 -15.56 -5.82 16.99
CA VAL A 228 -16.03 -7.22 16.98
C VAL A 228 -16.86 -7.53 18.23
N VAL A 229 -16.40 -7.12 19.42
CA VAL A 229 -17.10 -7.38 20.69
C VAL A 229 -18.46 -6.67 20.73
N LEU A 230 -18.52 -5.39 20.37
CA LEU A 230 -19.75 -4.60 20.39
C LEU A 230 -20.77 -5.12 19.37
N ALA A 231 -20.34 -5.43 18.15
CA ALA A 231 -21.22 -6.04 17.14
C ALA A 231 -21.74 -7.41 17.58
N SER A 232 -20.90 -8.21 18.25
CA SER A 232 -21.32 -9.51 18.81
C SER A 232 -22.34 -9.34 19.94
N ILE A 233 -22.12 -8.39 20.85
CA ILE A 233 -23.08 -8.06 21.93
C ILE A 233 -24.42 -7.61 21.34
N GLN A 234 -24.39 -6.78 20.30
CA GLN A 234 -25.60 -6.32 19.62
C GLN A 234 -26.38 -7.48 19.00
N LEU A 235 -25.69 -8.39 18.30
CA LEU A 235 -26.30 -9.60 17.76
C LEU A 235 -26.91 -10.51 18.83
N MET A 236 -26.23 -10.66 19.97
CA MET A 236 -26.72 -11.51 21.07
C MET A 236 -27.95 -10.92 21.77
N LYS A 237 -28.05 -9.60 21.90
CA LYS A 237 -29.13 -8.93 22.63
C LYS A 237 -30.34 -8.60 21.76
N GLU A 238 -30.09 -8.08 20.57
CA GLU A 238 -31.12 -7.50 19.69
C GLU A 238 -31.45 -8.43 18.50
N GLY A 239 -30.65 -9.47 18.29
CA GLY A 239 -30.73 -10.33 17.11
C GLY A 239 -30.10 -9.68 15.87
N PRO A 240 -30.16 -10.37 14.71
CA PRO A 240 -29.70 -9.82 13.44
C PRO A 240 -30.64 -8.71 12.97
N LYS A 241 -30.14 -7.47 12.92
CA LYS A 241 -30.85 -6.34 12.30
C LYS A 241 -30.58 -6.25 10.80
N GLY A 242 -29.39 -6.65 10.38
CA GLY A 242 -29.02 -6.73 8.98
C GLY A 242 -29.48 -8.05 8.36
N ASN A 243 -29.97 -7.98 7.11
CA ASN A 243 -30.40 -9.14 6.33
C ASN A 243 -29.58 -9.24 5.03
N PRO A 244 -28.26 -9.51 5.09
CA PRO A 244 -27.45 -9.65 3.90
C PRO A 244 -27.94 -10.84 3.04
N PRO A 245 -28.03 -10.69 1.70
CA PRO A 245 -28.34 -11.81 0.84
C PRO A 245 -27.26 -12.90 0.96
N ALA A 246 -27.57 -14.14 0.53
CA ALA A 246 -26.53 -15.17 0.48
C ALA A 246 -25.49 -14.83 -0.61
N ILE A 247 -25.97 -14.49 -1.81
CA ILE A 247 -25.17 -14.17 -2.99
C ILE A 247 -25.89 -13.07 -3.76
N ASP A 248 -25.18 -11.97 -4.04
CA ASP A 248 -25.59 -10.96 -5.00
C ASP A 248 -24.41 -10.59 -5.91
N TRP A 249 -24.45 -11.09 -7.14
CA TRP A 249 -23.39 -10.89 -8.13
C TRP A 249 -23.34 -9.46 -8.69
N SER A 250 -24.40 -8.65 -8.53
CA SER A 250 -24.43 -7.26 -9.00
C SER A 250 -23.52 -6.33 -8.17
N ASN A 251 -23.16 -6.79 -6.97
CA ASN A 251 -22.28 -6.12 -6.02
C ASN A 251 -20.87 -6.74 -5.99
N PHE A 252 -20.55 -7.66 -6.90
CA PHE A 252 -19.24 -8.31 -6.98
C PHE A 252 -18.10 -7.29 -7.08
N GLY A 253 -18.27 -6.23 -7.88
CA GLY A 253 -17.24 -5.21 -8.08
C GLY A 253 -16.80 -4.53 -6.78
N ASN A 254 -17.76 -4.09 -5.96
CA ASN A 254 -17.48 -3.47 -4.66
C ASN A 254 -16.77 -4.45 -3.71
N LEU A 255 -17.26 -5.69 -3.65
CA LEU A 255 -16.69 -6.72 -2.82
C LEU A 255 -15.25 -7.07 -3.24
N PHE A 256 -15.01 -7.26 -4.53
CA PHE A 256 -13.68 -7.58 -5.05
C PHE A 256 -12.68 -6.46 -4.79
N GLY A 257 -13.04 -5.21 -5.12
CA GLY A 257 -12.17 -4.06 -4.90
C GLY A 257 -11.79 -3.88 -3.43
N VAL A 258 -12.77 -3.93 -2.52
CA VAL A 258 -12.51 -3.86 -1.08
C VAL A 258 -11.68 -5.06 -0.59
N SER A 259 -11.91 -6.25 -1.12
CA SER A 259 -11.15 -7.46 -0.74
C SER A 259 -9.69 -7.37 -1.16
N VAL A 260 -9.41 -6.94 -2.40
CA VAL A 260 -8.05 -6.69 -2.89
C VAL A 260 -7.39 -5.62 -2.02
N TYR A 261 -8.06 -4.47 -1.85
CA TYR A 261 -7.57 -3.38 -1.02
C TYR A 261 -7.28 -3.80 0.44
N SER A 262 -8.08 -4.70 1.01
CA SER A 262 -7.90 -5.20 2.39
C SER A 262 -6.72 -6.16 2.56
N PHE A 263 -6.35 -6.91 1.51
CA PHE A 263 -5.20 -7.83 1.54
C PHE A 263 -3.91 -7.20 1.00
N MET A 264 -3.96 -5.92 0.66
CA MET A 264 -2.89 -5.23 -0.01
C MET A 264 -1.71 -4.96 0.92
N CYS A 265 -0.56 -5.58 0.64
CA CYS A 265 0.67 -5.36 1.39
C CYS A 265 1.95 -5.41 0.53
N HIS A 266 1.85 -5.91 -0.69
CA HIS A 266 2.94 -6.30 -1.59
C HIS A 266 3.99 -5.22 -1.82
N HIS A 267 3.57 -3.98 -2.06
CA HIS A 267 4.47 -2.84 -2.28
C HIS A 267 5.33 -2.50 -1.06
N SER A 268 4.93 -2.92 0.15
CA SER A 268 5.63 -2.66 1.42
C SER A 268 6.28 -3.91 2.02
N ILE A 269 6.10 -5.09 1.43
CA ILE A 269 6.74 -6.33 1.90
C ILE A 269 8.28 -6.18 1.94
N PRO A 270 8.96 -5.58 0.93
CA PRO A 270 10.41 -5.52 0.95
C PRO A 270 11.02 -4.75 2.12
N SER A 271 10.41 -3.63 2.51
CA SER A 271 10.89 -2.82 3.65
C SER A 271 10.68 -3.53 4.99
N LEU A 272 9.70 -4.43 5.09
CA LEU A 272 9.45 -5.22 6.29
C LEU A 272 10.33 -6.48 6.35
N ILE A 273 10.51 -7.20 5.25
CA ILE A 273 11.27 -8.45 5.30
C ILE A 273 12.76 -8.19 5.44
N THR A 274 13.32 -7.20 4.73
CA THR A 274 14.77 -6.92 4.72
C THR A 274 15.38 -6.80 6.13
N PRO A 275 14.86 -5.98 7.06
CA PRO A 275 15.41 -5.82 8.41
C PRO A 275 15.14 -6.99 9.39
N MET A 276 14.50 -8.08 8.96
CA MET A 276 14.29 -9.27 9.81
C MET A 276 15.59 -10.06 10.02
N LYS A 277 15.89 -10.41 11.28
CA LYS A 277 17.08 -11.21 11.65
C LYS A 277 17.09 -12.61 11.02
N ASP A 278 16.04 -13.40 11.25
CA ASP A 278 15.91 -14.74 10.66
C ASP A 278 14.74 -14.79 9.67
N LYS A 279 15.05 -15.23 8.45
CA LYS A 279 14.15 -15.32 7.30
C LYS A 279 13.90 -16.78 6.87
N SER A 280 14.46 -17.77 7.56
CA SER A 280 14.44 -19.20 7.18
C SER A 280 13.03 -19.77 6.97
N LYS A 281 12.05 -19.30 7.75
CA LYS A 281 10.66 -19.80 7.76
C LYS A 281 9.66 -18.78 7.20
N ILE A 282 10.12 -17.83 6.37
CA ILE A 282 9.31 -16.68 5.94
C ILE A 282 8.01 -17.10 5.23
N TYR A 283 8.05 -18.08 4.31
CA TYR A 283 6.86 -18.52 3.59
C TYR A 283 5.81 -19.17 4.49
N ARG A 284 6.25 -19.97 5.47
CA ARG A 284 5.36 -20.58 6.45
C ARG A 284 4.74 -19.51 7.35
N ASN A 285 5.54 -18.55 7.78
CA ASN A 285 5.07 -17.48 8.65
C ASN A 285 4.09 -16.55 7.91
N LEU A 286 4.36 -16.21 6.65
CA LEU A 286 3.43 -15.47 5.80
C LEU A 286 2.12 -16.22 5.61
N PHE A 287 2.15 -17.52 5.35
CA PHE A 287 0.95 -18.34 5.22
C PHE A 287 0.07 -18.29 6.47
N VAL A 288 0.69 -18.45 7.65
CA VAL A 288 -0.01 -18.36 8.93
C VAL A 288 -0.62 -16.97 9.14
N ILE A 289 0.09 -15.89 8.79
CA ILE A 289 -0.47 -14.52 8.87
C ILE A 289 -1.71 -14.40 7.97
N TYR A 290 -1.63 -14.80 6.71
CA TYR A 290 -2.78 -14.72 5.80
C TYR A 290 -3.98 -15.52 6.32
N LEU A 291 -3.76 -16.70 6.92
CA LEU A 291 -4.81 -17.51 7.53
C LEU A 291 -5.46 -16.80 8.74
N ILE A 292 -4.66 -16.21 9.63
CA ILE A 292 -5.15 -15.46 10.80
C ILE A 292 -5.94 -14.23 10.34
N VAL A 293 -5.40 -13.46 9.38
CA VAL A 293 -6.07 -12.29 8.82
C VAL A 293 -7.38 -12.68 8.14
N LEU A 294 -7.42 -13.77 7.38
CA LEU A 294 -8.64 -14.25 6.76
C LEU A 294 -9.73 -14.57 7.81
N GLY A 295 -9.38 -15.31 8.86
CA GLY A 295 -10.31 -15.59 9.96
C GLY A 295 -10.79 -14.33 10.66
N PHE A 296 -9.89 -13.37 10.89
CA PHE A 296 -10.22 -12.08 11.46
C PHE A 296 -11.17 -11.27 10.56
N TYR A 297 -10.90 -11.16 9.26
CA TYR A 297 -11.74 -10.44 8.30
C TYR A 297 -13.12 -11.06 8.14
N VAL A 298 -13.23 -12.39 8.06
CA VAL A 298 -14.53 -13.07 8.00
C VAL A 298 -15.32 -12.81 9.28
N THR A 299 -14.67 -12.86 10.45
CA THR A 299 -15.33 -12.59 11.73
C THR A 299 -15.83 -11.15 11.81
N LEU A 300 -14.96 -10.18 11.53
CA LEU A 300 -15.27 -8.75 11.54
C LEU A 300 -16.41 -8.41 10.57
N ALA A 301 -16.30 -8.88 9.33
CA ALA A 301 -17.26 -8.56 8.27
C ALA A 301 -18.61 -9.23 8.48
N THR A 302 -18.63 -10.50 8.92
CA THR A 302 -19.88 -11.22 9.19
C THR A 302 -20.60 -10.60 10.39
N THR A 303 -19.90 -10.40 11.52
CA THR A 303 -20.52 -9.76 12.70
C THR A 303 -21.08 -8.38 12.37
N GLY A 304 -20.33 -7.54 11.64
CA GLY A 304 -20.81 -6.23 11.23
C GLY A 304 -21.96 -6.25 10.23
N ALA A 305 -21.96 -7.15 9.24
CA ALA A 305 -23.00 -7.21 8.21
C ALA A 305 -24.39 -7.58 8.78
N PHE A 306 -24.43 -8.40 9.84
CA PHE A 306 -25.67 -8.82 10.49
C PHE A 306 -26.05 -7.93 11.68
N ALA A 307 -25.10 -7.28 12.37
CA ALA A 307 -25.38 -6.48 13.57
C ALA A 307 -26.16 -5.19 13.26
N PHE A 308 -25.93 -4.59 12.08
CA PHE A 308 -26.49 -3.29 11.71
C PHE A 308 -27.48 -3.43 10.55
N GLU A 309 -28.59 -2.69 10.60
CA GLU A 309 -29.55 -2.61 9.48
C GLU A 309 -28.88 -2.06 8.23
N HIS A 310 -28.08 -0.99 8.39
CA HIS A 310 -27.30 -0.38 7.33
C HIS A 310 -25.85 -0.15 7.79
N ALA A 311 -24.94 -1.00 7.31
CA ALA A 311 -23.51 -0.79 7.49
C ALA A 311 -23.07 0.51 6.79
N GLN A 312 -22.20 1.28 7.43
CA GLN A 312 -21.60 2.49 6.87
C GLN A 312 -20.36 2.11 6.04
N ASP A 313 -19.99 2.94 5.07
CA ASP A 313 -18.78 2.72 4.25
C ASP A 313 -17.49 2.72 5.09
N ILE A 314 -17.54 3.37 6.26
CA ILE A 314 -16.51 3.34 7.29
C ILE A 314 -17.12 2.67 8.53
N TYR A 315 -16.74 1.42 8.79
CA TYR A 315 -17.37 0.60 9.82
C TYR A 315 -17.32 1.20 11.24
N THR A 316 -16.30 1.98 11.58
CA THR A 316 -16.23 2.61 12.91
C THR A 316 -17.39 3.55 13.19
N LEU A 317 -17.99 4.14 12.15
CA LEU A 317 -19.11 5.07 12.28
C LEU A 317 -20.42 4.38 12.67
N ASN A 318 -20.54 3.06 12.47
CA ASN A 318 -21.70 2.28 12.92
C ASN A 318 -21.89 2.29 14.44
N PHE A 319 -20.84 2.62 15.20
CA PHE A 319 -20.86 2.62 16.66
C PHE A 319 -21.06 4.03 17.23
N LEU A 320 -21.13 5.07 16.41
CA LEU A 320 -21.36 6.44 16.88
C LEU A 320 -22.85 6.66 17.16
N HIS A 321 -23.23 6.93 18.40
CA HIS A 321 -24.63 7.16 18.79
C HIS A 321 -24.79 8.56 19.43
N ASP A 322 -25.83 9.31 19.02
CA ASP A 322 -26.05 10.71 19.48
C ASP A 322 -26.65 10.85 20.88
N HIS A 323 -27.12 9.75 21.49
CA HIS A 323 -27.78 9.78 22.79
C HIS A 323 -27.29 8.65 23.68
N ASN A 324 -26.48 8.99 24.68
CA ASN A 324 -25.86 8.00 25.54
C ASN A 324 -26.54 7.85 26.91
N THR A 325 -26.60 6.60 27.36
CA THR A 325 -27.07 6.16 28.67
C THR A 325 -25.92 6.03 29.68
N SER A 326 -24.63 6.09 29.27
CA SER A 326 -23.45 6.08 30.19
C SER A 326 -22.17 6.70 29.62
N ILE A 327 -21.29 7.22 30.49
CA ILE A 327 -20.03 7.91 30.15
C ILE A 327 -19.03 7.00 29.40
N ILE A 328 -18.98 5.71 29.76
CA ILE A 328 -18.03 4.76 29.16
C ILE A 328 -18.33 4.52 27.67
N TYR A 329 -19.61 4.39 27.31
CA TYR A 329 -20.02 4.23 25.91
C TYR A 329 -19.68 5.49 25.11
N ASN A 330 -19.87 6.69 25.66
CA ASN A 330 -19.44 7.93 25.00
C ASN A 330 -17.95 7.92 24.66
N ILE A 331 -17.09 7.50 25.59
CA ILE A 331 -15.64 7.42 25.35
C ILE A 331 -15.33 6.43 24.21
N ILE A 332 -16.00 5.28 24.20
CA ILE A 332 -15.83 4.25 23.17
C ILE A 332 -16.28 4.76 21.80
N ASP A 333 -17.44 5.40 21.73
CA ASP A 333 -18.02 5.90 20.48
C ASP A 333 -17.10 6.94 19.83
N TYR A 334 -16.63 7.93 20.60
CA TYR A 334 -15.67 8.93 20.10
C TYR A 334 -14.31 8.31 19.76
N PHE A 335 -13.83 7.34 20.55
CA PHE A 335 -12.58 6.64 20.25
C PHE A 335 -12.66 5.91 18.91
N LEU A 336 -13.74 5.17 18.65
CA LEU A 336 -13.95 4.46 17.39
C LEU A 336 -14.15 5.43 16.23
N ALA A 337 -14.96 6.48 16.40
CA ALA A 337 -15.20 7.46 15.34
C ALA A 337 -13.92 8.22 14.94
N LEU A 338 -13.03 8.54 15.89
CA LEU A 338 -11.77 9.23 15.63
C LEU A 338 -10.60 8.28 15.29
N PHE A 339 -10.77 6.96 15.44
CA PHE A 339 -9.73 5.98 15.12
C PHE A 339 -9.15 6.16 13.70
N PRO A 340 -9.96 6.32 12.62
CA PRO A 340 -9.43 6.58 11.29
C PRO A 340 -8.63 7.89 11.22
N VAL A 341 -9.05 8.93 11.95
CA VAL A 341 -8.36 10.23 12.00
C VAL A 341 -6.93 10.06 12.47
N PHE A 342 -6.70 9.40 13.60
CA PHE A 342 -5.35 9.20 14.15
C PHE A 342 -4.48 8.33 13.23
N THR A 343 -5.05 7.23 12.75
CA THR A 343 -4.27 6.21 12.02
C THR A 343 -3.95 6.60 10.58
N LEU A 344 -4.84 7.33 9.91
CA LEU A 344 -4.64 7.77 8.54
C LEU A 344 -3.83 9.05 8.44
N THR A 345 -4.02 10.00 9.35
CA THR A 345 -3.22 11.24 9.38
C THR A 345 -1.74 10.93 9.54
N THR A 346 -1.38 9.93 10.35
CA THR A 346 0.02 9.51 10.51
C THR A 346 0.59 8.88 9.22
N ASN A 347 -0.22 8.19 8.44
CA ASN A 347 0.22 7.49 7.23
C ASN A 347 0.23 8.39 5.98
N TYR A 348 -0.59 9.45 5.97
CA TYR A 348 -0.78 10.30 4.80
C TYR A 348 0.52 10.92 4.28
N PRO A 349 1.40 11.53 5.12
CA PRO A 349 2.64 12.12 4.62
C PRO A 349 3.59 11.10 4.01
N ILE A 350 3.65 9.89 4.59
CA ILE A 350 4.52 8.81 4.13
C ILE A 350 4.10 8.38 2.72
N VAL A 351 2.81 8.10 2.52
CA VAL A 351 2.27 7.71 1.21
C VAL A 351 2.45 8.84 0.19
N ALA A 352 2.28 10.10 0.60
CA ALA A 352 2.45 11.25 -0.29
C ALA A 352 3.90 11.39 -0.78
N ILE A 353 4.89 11.25 0.12
CA ILE A 353 6.31 11.27 -0.26
C ILE A 353 6.64 10.12 -1.22
N THR A 354 6.14 8.91 -0.93
CA THR A 354 6.34 7.75 -1.83
C THR A 354 5.72 7.98 -3.21
N LEU A 355 4.52 8.56 -3.28
CA LEU A 355 3.88 8.92 -4.55
C LEU A 355 4.72 9.95 -5.33
N ILE A 356 5.20 11.00 -4.65
CA ILE A 356 6.05 12.03 -5.26
C ILE A 356 7.30 11.42 -5.88
N ASN A 357 7.99 10.54 -5.15
CA ASN A 357 9.20 9.90 -5.64
C ASN A 357 8.92 8.98 -6.85
N ASN A 358 7.84 8.21 -6.82
CA ASN A 358 7.43 7.38 -7.96
C ASN A 358 7.05 8.23 -9.18
N LEU A 359 6.35 9.36 -8.97
CA LEU A 359 5.95 10.26 -10.05
C LEU A 359 7.15 10.97 -10.69
N LYS A 360 8.20 11.28 -9.91
CA LYS A 360 9.47 11.80 -10.45
C LYS A 360 10.12 10.80 -11.42
N VAL A 361 10.21 9.53 -11.04
CA VAL A 361 10.79 8.48 -11.91
C VAL A 361 9.92 8.30 -13.16
N LEU A 362 8.60 8.22 -13.00
CA LEU A 362 7.68 8.08 -14.12
C LEU A 362 7.77 9.26 -15.09
N SER A 363 7.85 10.49 -14.58
CA SER A 363 8.02 11.71 -15.40
C SER A 363 9.33 11.67 -16.19
N LYS A 364 10.44 11.22 -15.58
CA LYS A 364 11.72 11.04 -16.28
C LYS A 364 11.62 10.00 -17.40
N MET A 365 10.94 8.87 -17.17
CA MET A 365 10.73 7.82 -18.18
C MET A 365 9.88 8.31 -19.37
N VAL A 366 8.87 9.15 -19.13
CA VAL A 366 8.05 9.74 -20.21
C VAL A 366 8.85 10.80 -20.97
N ALA A 367 9.64 11.60 -20.27
CA ALA A 367 10.50 12.61 -20.89
C ALA A 367 11.55 11.96 -21.80
N SER A 368 12.19 10.85 -21.38
CA SER A 368 13.21 10.15 -22.18
C SER A 368 12.64 9.48 -23.44
N GLN A 369 11.39 9.02 -23.41
CA GLN A 369 10.69 8.56 -24.62
C GLN A 369 10.46 9.69 -25.62
N THR A 370 10.32 10.93 -25.15
CA THR A 370 10.11 12.11 -26.01
C THR A 370 11.42 12.60 -26.63
N THR A 371 12.57 12.39 -25.96
CA THR A 371 13.92 12.71 -26.49
C THR A 371 14.58 11.56 -27.25
N SER A 372 13.89 10.44 -27.47
CA SER A 372 14.39 9.33 -28.30
C SER A 372 14.34 9.65 -29.80
N SER A 373 15.03 10.73 -30.19
CA SER A 373 15.83 10.77 -31.40
C SER A 373 17.26 11.11 -30.95
N VAL A 374 18.18 10.15 -31.10
CA VAL A 374 19.64 10.21 -30.87
C VAL A 374 20.15 9.63 -29.52
N ASN A 375 20.56 8.38 -29.65
CA ASN A 375 21.60 7.62 -28.94
C ASN A 375 21.31 6.96 -27.57
N ASP A 376 21.37 5.63 -27.66
CA ASP A 376 20.98 4.61 -26.69
C ASP A 376 21.95 4.40 -25.52
N ASP A 377 21.32 3.90 -24.44
CA ASP A 377 21.81 2.99 -23.41
C ASP A 377 22.86 3.44 -22.38
N ILE A 378 23.66 4.50 -22.61
CA ILE A 378 24.68 4.94 -21.62
C ILE A 378 24.14 5.99 -20.63
N GLU A 379 23.14 6.77 -21.03
CA GLU A 379 22.64 7.88 -20.22
C GLU A 379 21.67 7.43 -19.11
N THR A 380 20.97 6.31 -19.31
CA THR A 380 20.02 5.79 -18.32
C THR A 380 20.74 5.22 -17.10
N GLU A 381 21.91 4.61 -17.28
CA GLU A 381 22.69 4.06 -16.16
C GLU A 381 23.41 5.16 -15.35
N ARG A 382 23.81 6.26 -15.99
CA ARG A 382 24.39 7.44 -15.31
C ARG A 382 23.36 8.28 -14.55
N LEU A 383 22.16 8.43 -15.10
CA LEU A 383 21.08 9.20 -14.44
C LEU A 383 20.49 8.52 -13.19
N LEU A 384 20.73 7.21 -13.03
CA LEU A 384 20.32 6.42 -11.86
C LEU A 384 21.40 6.36 -10.77
N SER A 385 22.68 6.64 -11.10
CA SER A 385 23.76 6.74 -10.10
C SER A 385 23.84 8.12 -9.44
N ASP A 386 23.40 9.18 -10.12
CA ASP A 386 23.44 10.54 -9.56
C ASP A 386 22.37 10.81 -8.48
N SER A 387 21.32 9.98 -8.39
CA SER A 387 20.34 10.10 -7.30
C SER A 387 20.85 9.64 -5.93
N ASP A 388 22.01 8.97 -5.88
CA ASP A 388 22.60 8.46 -4.64
C ASP A 388 23.52 9.47 -3.92
N ASN A 389 23.76 10.66 -4.50
CA ASN A 389 24.80 11.60 -4.03
C ASN A 389 24.30 13.01 -3.64
N GLU A 390 23.00 13.22 -3.39
CA GLU A 390 22.51 14.55 -2.94
C GLU A 390 22.89 14.92 -1.48
N ASP A 391 23.63 14.08 -0.75
CA ASP A 391 24.05 14.35 0.64
C ASP A 391 25.47 14.95 0.78
N SER A 392 26.03 15.57 -0.26
CA SER A 392 27.35 16.24 -0.16
C SER A 392 27.45 17.50 -1.01
N GLU A 393 26.77 18.56 -0.59
CA GLU A 393 27.16 19.92 -0.99
C GLU A 393 28.40 20.34 -0.20
N ASN A 394 29.57 20.37 -0.84
CA ASN A 394 30.46 21.54 -0.88
C ASN A 394 31.75 21.29 -1.68
N GLU A 395 32.16 22.36 -2.37
CA GLU A 395 33.48 22.60 -3.00
C GLU A 395 33.84 21.78 -4.24
N ASP A 396 33.59 22.33 -5.44
CA ASP A 396 34.61 23.14 -6.11
C ASP A 396 34.09 23.78 -7.40
N ARG A 397 34.41 25.08 -7.56
CA ARG A 397 34.20 25.85 -8.79
C ARG A 397 35.48 25.77 -9.63
N ASN A 398 35.43 25.28 -10.87
CA ASN A 398 35.82 26.11 -12.03
C ASN A 398 35.64 25.49 -13.42
N HIS A 399 35.24 26.39 -14.33
CA HIS A 399 35.51 26.49 -15.78
C HIS A 399 34.94 25.48 -16.78
N GLY A 400 34.10 26.02 -17.69
CA GLY A 400 34.17 25.66 -19.11
C GLY A 400 32.84 25.58 -19.86
N ASN A 401 32.52 26.65 -20.60
CA ASN A 401 31.61 26.74 -21.76
C ASN A 401 30.09 26.63 -21.54
N GLY A 402 29.48 27.82 -21.59
CA GLY A 402 28.04 28.02 -21.71
C GLY A 402 27.51 27.64 -23.08
N THR A 403 26.43 26.87 -23.06
CA THR A 403 25.21 26.99 -23.92
C THR A 403 24.18 25.89 -23.64
N ALA A 404 24.44 24.94 -22.73
CA ALA A 404 23.49 23.88 -22.35
C ALA A 404 22.69 24.12 -21.03
N VAL A 405 22.96 25.20 -20.29
CA VAL A 405 22.50 25.37 -18.89
C VAL A 405 21.04 25.82 -18.75
N ARG A 406 20.40 26.34 -19.81
CA ARG A 406 19.06 26.95 -19.70
C ARG A 406 17.90 25.94 -19.77
N SER A 407 18.12 24.76 -20.35
CA SER A 407 17.10 23.69 -20.45
C SER A 407 17.01 22.85 -19.17
N GLY A 408 18.13 22.59 -18.49
CA GLY A 408 18.17 21.82 -17.23
C GLY A 408 17.44 22.49 -16.06
N ARG A 409 17.60 23.81 -15.90
CA ARG A 409 17.03 24.54 -14.74
C ARG A 409 15.50 24.63 -14.75
N SER A 410 14.89 24.67 -15.93
CA SER A 410 13.42 24.69 -16.05
C SER A 410 12.80 23.33 -15.75
N ASN A 411 13.52 22.24 -16.06
CA ASN A 411 13.08 20.88 -15.79
C ASN A 411 13.20 20.55 -14.28
N GLU A 412 14.26 21.02 -13.62
CA GLU A 412 14.41 20.85 -12.16
C GLU A 412 13.36 21.59 -11.34
N VAL A 413 13.04 22.84 -11.68
CA VAL A 413 12.02 23.62 -10.95
C VAL A 413 10.63 22.99 -11.14
N PHE A 414 10.32 22.52 -12.36
CA PHE A 414 9.10 21.77 -12.64
C PHE A 414 9.03 20.49 -11.78
N VAL A 415 10.05 19.65 -11.81
CA VAL A 415 10.10 18.40 -11.04
C VAL A 415 10.06 18.64 -9.52
N LYS A 416 10.66 19.73 -9.03
CA LYS A 416 10.74 20.05 -7.60
C LYS A 416 9.43 20.58 -7.01
N TYR A 417 8.67 21.38 -7.75
CA TYR A 417 7.46 22.03 -7.22
C TYR A 417 6.15 21.53 -7.86
N PHE A 418 6.13 21.27 -9.16
CA PHE A 418 4.91 20.87 -9.85
C PHE A 418 4.47 19.46 -9.45
N ILE A 419 5.40 18.49 -9.42
CA ILE A 419 5.10 17.09 -9.09
C ILE A 419 4.50 16.95 -7.67
N PRO A 420 5.10 17.51 -6.60
CA PRO A 420 4.48 17.49 -5.28
C PRO A 420 3.11 18.16 -5.22
N THR A 421 2.96 19.29 -5.91
CA THR A 421 1.68 20.02 -5.95
C THR A 421 0.59 19.17 -6.59
N VAL A 422 0.86 18.57 -7.75
CA VAL A 422 -0.09 17.69 -8.45
C VAL A 422 -0.42 16.45 -7.63
N ALA A 423 0.59 15.84 -7.01
CA ALA A 423 0.43 14.62 -6.20
C ALA A 423 -0.51 14.83 -4.99
N ILE A 424 -0.61 16.04 -4.44
CA ILE A 424 -1.51 16.36 -3.31
C ILE A 424 -2.81 17.00 -3.78
N ALA A 425 -2.75 17.88 -4.79
CA ALA A 425 -3.92 18.62 -5.26
C ALA A 425 -4.96 17.71 -5.93
N LEU A 426 -4.53 16.75 -6.76
CA LEU A 426 -5.48 15.89 -7.47
C LEU A 426 -6.29 14.98 -6.52
N PRO A 427 -5.71 14.26 -5.54
CA PRO A 427 -6.51 13.54 -4.54
C PRO A 427 -7.42 14.45 -3.73
N THR A 428 -6.95 15.67 -3.41
CA THR A 428 -7.74 16.66 -2.66
C THR A 428 -8.98 17.09 -3.45
N LEU A 429 -8.83 17.39 -4.75
CA LEU A 429 -9.95 17.75 -5.63
C LEU A 429 -10.98 16.62 -5.73
N LEU A 430 -10.51 15.37 -5.81
CA LEU A 430 -11.39 14.20 -5.81
C LEU A 430 -12.17 14.12 -4.49
N SER A 431 -11.49 14.24 -3.34
CA SER A 431 -12.12 14.22 -2.02
C SER A 431 -13.09 15.38 -1.81
N LEU A 432 -12.87 16.56 -2.38
CA LEU A 432 -13.84 17.67 -2.32
C LEU A 432 -15.12 17.40 -3.15
N SER A 433 -15.05 16.47 -4.08
CA SER A 433 -16.13 16.13 -5.02
C SER A 433 -16.97 14.94 -4.56
N THR A 434 -16.42 14.02 -3.77
CA THR A 434 -17.13 12.82 -3.30
C THR A 434 -16.76 12.45 -1.87
N GLU A 435 -17.74 11.94 -1.13
CA GLU A 435 -17.57 11.37 0.21
C GLU A 435 -17.76 9.85 0.26
N ASN A 436 -17.90 9.20 -0.91
CA ASN A 436 -18.16 7.76 -1.01
C ASN A 436 -16.85 6.97 -0.93
N VAL A 437 -16.45 6.63 0.30
CA VAL A 437 -15.23 5.85 0.58
C VAL A 437 -15.29 4.46 -0.02
N LEU A 438 -16.47 3.82 -0.05
CA LEU A 438 -16.64 2.48 -0.60
C LEU A 438 -16.35 2.44 -2.11
N LEU A 439 -16.84 3.44 -2.86
CA LEU A 439 -16.57 3.59 -4.29
C LEU A 439 -15.09 3.84 -4.57
N LEU A 440 -14.45 4.74 -3.79
CA LEU A 440 -13.02 5.02 -3.91
C LEU A 440 -12.19 3.75 -3.65
N ALA A 441 -12.52 2.99 -2.60
CA ALA A 441 -11.86 1.72 -2.28
C ALA A 441 -12.12 0.65 -3.36
N CYS A 442 -13.33 0.61 -3.93
CA CYS A 442 -13.68 -0.29 -5.02
C CYS A 442 -12.83 -0.03 -6.28
N ILE A 443 -12.76 1.21 -6.74
CA ILE A 443 -11.98 1.59 -7.93
C ILE A 443 -10.48 1.39 -7.68
N THR A 444 -9.98 1.89 -6.54
CA THR A 444 -8.55 1.79 -6.18
C THR A 444 -8.13 0.33 -6.00
N GLY A 445 -8.95 -0.49 -5.35
CA GLY A 445 -8.64 -1.90 -5.17
C GLY A 445 -8.73 -2.70 -6.47
N SER A 446 -9.78 -2.49 -7.27
CA SER A 446 -10.06 -3.35 -8.42
C SER A 446 -9.12 -3.11 -9.60
N TYR A 447 -8.65 -1.88 -9.82
CA TYR A 447 -7.81 -1.56 -10.98
C TYR A 447 -6.32 -1.44 -10.60
N PRO A 448 -5.84 -0.35 -9.98
CA PRO A 448 -4.43 -0.22 -9.67
C PRO A 448 -4.00 -1.17 -8.54
N GLY A 449 -4.91 -1.52 -7.61
CA GLY A 449 -4.67 -2.51 -6.56
C GLY A 449 -4.36 -3.89 -7.13
N VAL A 450 -5.17 -4.39 -8.06
CA VAL A 450 -4.90 -5.62 -8.83
C VAL A 450 -3.55 -5.56 -9.54
N GLY A 451 -3.23 -4.42 -10.15
CA GLY A 451 -1.94 -4.23 -10.80
C GLY A 451 -0.78 -4.43 -9.82
N VAL A 452 -0.81 -3.75 -8.68
CA VAL A 452 0.28 -3.82 -7.69
C VAL A 452 0.30 -5.13 -6.89
N GLN A 453 -0.85 -5.72 -6.61
CA GLN A 453 -1.00 -6.91 -5.75
C GLN A 453 -0.81 -8.21 -6.50
N PHE A 454 -1.27 -8.27 -7.76
CA PHE A 454 -1.28 -9.49 -8.57
C PHE A 454 -0.34 -9.40 -9.77
N ILE A 455 -0.44 -8.34 -10.58
CA ILE A 455 0.28 -8.27 -11.85
C ILE A 455 1.78 -8.03 -11.62
N ILE A 456 2.16 -7.03 -10.82
CA ILE A 456 3.57 -6.67 -10.59
C ILE A 456 4.36 -7.88 -10.03
N PRO A 457 3.93 -8.59 -8.98
CA PRO A 457 4.65 -9.76 -8.48
C PRO A 457 4.87 -10.84 -9.53
N CYS A 458 3.87 -11.08 -10.39
CA CYS A 458 3.95 -12.05 -11.46
C CYS A 458 4.96 -11.63 -12.54
N LEU A 459 4.94 -10.36 -12.96
CA LEU A 459 5.92 -9.83 -13.92
C LEU A 459 7.34 -9.87 -13.34
N VAL A 460 7.50 -9.45 -12.09
CA VAL A 460 8.79 -9.44 -11.39
C VAL A 460 9.35 -10.86 -11.28
N VAL A 461 8.57 -11.86 -10.88
CA VAL A 461 9.10 -13.23 -10.74
C VAL A 461 9.43 -13.87 -12.09
N ILE A 462 8.64 -13.60 -13.14
CA ILE A 462 8.95 -14.06 -14.51
C ILE A 462 10.28 -13.45 -14.97
N GLY A 463 10.43 -12.13 -14.84
CA GLY A 463 11.66 -11.41 -15.20
C GLY A 463 12.85 -11.91 -14.38
N ALA A 464 12.71 -11.98 -13.05
CA ALA A 464 13.76 -12.41 -12.14
C ALA A 464 14.23 -13.84 -12.42
N ARG A 465 13.31 -14.79 -12.67
CA ARG A 465 13.67 -16.19 -13.00
C ARG A 465 14.36 -16.29 -14.36
N ALA A 466 13.89 -15.56 -15.37
CA ALA A 466 14.52 -15.52 -16.69
C ALA A 466 15.93 -14.93 -16.61
N PHE A 467 16.07 -13.86 -15.83
CA PHE A 467 17.35 -13.19 -15.61
C PHE A 467 18.33 -14.07 -14.83
N ALA A 468 17.89 -14.69 -13.73
CA ALA A 468 18.69 -15.61 -12.93
C ALA A 468 19.22 -16.77 -13.78
N LYS A 469 18.40 -17.33 -14.69
CA LYS A 469 18.83 -18.40 -15.61
C LYS A 469 19.92 -17.95 -16.60
N LYS A 470 19.91 -16.68 -16.99
CA LYS A 470 20.85 -16.11 -17.97
C LYS A 470 22.17 -15.67 -17.33
N GLU A 471 22.09 -15.05 -16.16
CA GLU A 471 23.18 -14.25 -15.59
C GLU A 471 23.79 -14.82 -14.29
N LEU A 472 23.14 -15.77 -13.63
CA LEU A 472 23.61 -16.38 -12.39
C LEU A 472 23.97 -17.86 -12.63
N SER A 473 25.07 -18.32 -12.03
CA SER A 473 25.49 -19.73 -12.09
C SER A 473 24.44 -20.64 -11.43
N GLN A 474 24.10 -21.75 -12.08
CA GLN A 474 23.08 -22.70 -11.60
C GLN A 474 23.49 -23.48 -10.34
N ASP A 475 24.77 -23.45 -9.96
CA ASP A 475 25.32 -24.24 -8.87
C ASP A 475 24.84 -23.78 -7.48
N VAL A 476 24.36 -22.53 -7.35
CA VAL A 476 23.80 -22.04 -6.07
C VAL A 476 22.28 -22.05 -6.11
N LYS A 477 21.68 -22.93 -5.29
CA LYS A 477 20.23 -23.02 -5.14
C LYS A 477 19.68 -21.80 -4.39
N ASN A 478 18.68 -21.14 -4.98
CA ASN A 478 17.97 -20.06 -4.30
C ASN A 478 17.19 -20.59 -3.08
N LYS A 479 17.65 -20.24 -1.88
CA LYS A 479 17.00 -20.58 -0.59
C LYS A 479 15.62 -19.94 -0.44
N PHE A 480 15.37 -18.83 -1.13
CA PHE A 480 14.12 -18.09 -1.17
C PHE A 480 13.43 -18.27 -2.53
N ALA A 481 13.53 -19.46 -3.13
CA ALA A 481 12.62 -19.82 -4.23
C ALA A 481 11.20 -19.99 -3.67
N SER A 482 10.20 -19.39 -4.34
CA SER A 482 8.79 -19.58 -3.98
C SER A 482 8.43 -21.07 -4.01
N PRO A 483 7.54 -21.56 -3.13
CA PRO A 483 6.98 -22.91 -3.27
C PRO A 483 6.22 -23.11 -4.59
N PHE A 484 5.78 -22.02 -5.24
CA PHE A 484 5.08 -22.02 -6.52
C PHE A 484 6.09 -21.90 -7.69
N GLN A 485 6.93 -22.92 -7.85
CA GLN A 485 8.05 -22.89 -8.82
C GLN A 485 7.61 -23.03 -10.27
N HIS A 486 6.52 -23.76 -10.53
CA HIS A 486 6.07 -24.03 -11.89
C HIS A 486 5.63 -22.73 -12.60
N SER A 487 6.01 -22.58 -13.87
CA SER A 487 5.71 -21.37 -14.67
C SER A 487 4.23 -21.12 -14.91
N VAL A 488 3.35 -22.09 -14.64
CA VAL A 488 1.89 -21.96 -14.76
C VAL A 488 1.29 -20.97 -13.76
N TRP A 489 1.90 -20.82 -12.57
CA TRP A 489 1.29 -20.08 -11.47
C TRP A 489 1.07 -18.59 -11.78
N PRO A 490 2.04 -17.84 -12.34
CA PRO A 490 1.79 -16.48 -12.83
C PRO A 490 0.62 -16.38 -13.81
N TYR A 491 0.48 -17.33 -14.75
CA TYR A 491 -0.62 -17.32 -15.71
C TYR A 491 -1.98 -17.63 -15.06
N VAL A 492 -2.03 -18.46 -14.03
CA VAL A 492 -3.25 -18.67 -13.22
C VAL A 492 -3.66 -17.37 -12.54
N VAL A 493 -2.71 -16.62 -11.98
CA VAL A 493 -2.97 -15.30 -11.37
C VAL A 493 -3.45 -14.29 -12.41
N PHE A 494 -2.88 -14.28 -13.62
CA PHE A 494 -3.37 -13.44 -14.72
C PHE A 494 -4.79 -13.83 -15.16
N GLY A 495 -5.11 -15.12 -15.23
CA GLY A 495 -6.45 -15.61 -15.53
C GLY A 495 -7.48 -15.16 -14.49
N TRP A 496 -7.15 -15.29 -13.20
CA TRP A 496 -7.97 -14.77 -12.09
C TRP A 496 -8.17 -13.25 -12.19
N THR A 497 -7.09 -12.53 -12.46
CA THR A 497 -7.10 -11.08 -12.63
C THR A 497 -8.02 -10.65 -13.77
N LEU A 498 -7.91 -11.29 -14.93
CA LEU A 498 -8.75 -11.00 -16.08
C LEU A 498 -10.23 -11.28 -15.78
N PHE A 499 -10.54 -12.43 -15.18
CA PHE A 499 -11.91 -12.76 -14.77
C PHE A 499 -12.49 -11.71 -13.83
N ALA A 500 -11.74 -11.31 -12.81
CA ALA A 500 -12.22 -10.34 -11.82
C ALA A 500 -12.41 -8.94 -12.43
N LEU A 501 -11.46 -8.47 -13.26
CA LEU A 501 -11.56 -7.17 -13.93
C LEU A 501 -12.75 -7.09 -14.87
N ILE A 502 -13.07 -8.17 -15.61
CA ILE A 502 -14.25 -8.23 -16.48
C ILE A 502 -15.53 -8.08 -15.63
N ASN A 503 -15.66 -8.84 -14.55
CA ASN A 503 -16.84 -8.78 -13.69
C ASN A 503 -16.99 -7.41 -13.00
N VAL A 504 -15.89 -6.84 -12.49
CA VAL A 504 -15.89 -5.48 -11.91
C VAL A 504 -16.35 -4.45 -12.95
N THR A 505 -15.79 -4.51 -14.16
CA THR A 505 -16.10 -3.52 -15.20
C THR A 505 -17.55 -3.61 -15.62
N ILE A 506 -18.11 -4.82 -15.79
CA ILE A 506 -19.53 -5.02 -16.07
C ILE A 506 -20.40 -4.44 -14.94
N ASN A 507 -20.08 -4.74 -13.68
CA ASN A 507 -20.81 -4.22 -12.52
C ASN A 507 -20.76 -2.69 -12.44
N LEU A 508 -19.61 -2.09 -12.73
CA LEU A 508 -19.44 -0.63 -12.69
C LEU A 508 -20.20 0.04 -13.84
N SER A 509 -20.12 -0.52 -15.05
CA SER A 509 -20.88 -0.04 -16.21
C SER A 509 -22.39 -0.08 -15.96
N ASN A 510 -22.90 -1.17 -15.39
CA ASN A 510 -24.33 -1.33 -15.05
C ASN A 510 -24.83 -0.41 -13.92
N ARG A 511 -23.92 0.28 -13.20
CA ARG A 511 -24.29 1.29 -12.20
C ARG A 511 -24.27 2.71 -12.73
N ILE A 512 -23.48 2.95 -13.79
CA ILE A 512 -23.32 4.25 -14.42
C ILE A 512 -24.39 4.46 -15.49
N LEU A 513 -24.78 3.38 -16.18
CA LEU A 513 -25.97 3.28 -17.03
C LEU A 513 -27.22 3.07 -16.18
#